data_AF-A0A6I2XYQ9-F1
#
_entry.id   AF-A0A6I2XYQ9-F1
#
_cell.length_a   1.000
_cell.length_b   1.000
_cell.length_c   1.000
_cell.angle_alpha   90.00
_cell.angle_beta   90.00
_cell.angle_gamma   90.00
#
_symmetry.space_group_name_H-M   'P 1'
#
loop_
_entity.id
_entity.type
_entity.pdbx_description
1 polymer ?
#
loop_
_entity_poly.entity_id
_entity_poly.type
_entity_poly.pdbx_seq_one_letter_code
_entity_poly.pdbx_strand_id
1 'polypeptide(L)'
;MNMRFSARGGRGQQQARVGRPLPSHQVTSGFSYAQCRFTLDCSCGAHADTPYIDEALEWREMHEQLAPLSDQLGNSDQLGS
;
A
#
# COMPACT_ATOMS: atom_id res chain seq x y z
N MET A 1 -28.68 -44.93 26.65
CA MET A 1 -27.85 -44.83 25.43
C MET A 1 -28.22 -43.58 24.65
N ASN A 2 -27.25 -42.70 24.36
CA ASN A 2 -26.89 -42.20 23.02
C ASN A 2 -26.00 -40.96 23.13
N MET A 3 -24.70 -41.21 23.03
CA MET A 3 -23.64 -40.22 22.88
C MET A 3 -23.76 -39.56 21.50
N ARG A 4 -23.70 -38.22 21.45
CA ARG A 4 -23.44 -37.48 20.22
C ARG A 4 -22.05 -36.87 20.30
N PHE A 5 -21.13 -37.50 19.58
CA PHE A 5 -19.84 -36.95 19.21
C PHE A 5 -20.07 -35.94 18.08
N SER A 6 -19.62 -34.70 18.27
CA SER A 6 -19.34 -33.80 17.15
C SER A 6 -17.89 -33.39 17.24
N ALA A 7 -17.14 -33.93 16.28
CA ALA A 7 -15.73 -33.71 16.06
C ALA A 7 -15.46 -32.25 15.68
N ARG A 8 -14.40 -31.70 16.28
CA ARG A 8 -13.30 -31.02 15.61
C ARG A 8 -13.71 -30.13 14.40
N GLY A 9 -14.19 -28.92 14.69
CA GLY A 9 -14.19 -27.78 13.77
C GLY A 9 -13.04 -26.85 14.12
N GLY A 10 -12.07 -26.71 13.21
CA GLY A 10 -10.81 -26.01 13.43
C GLY A 10 -10.98 -24.55 13.85
N ARG A 11 -10.25 -24.18 14.90
CA ARG A 11 -9.91 -22.78 15.20
C ARG A 11 -9.09 -22.25 14.03
N GLY A 12 -9.77 -21.63 13.07
CA GLY A 12 -9.14 -20.76 12.08
C GLY A 12 -8.46 -19.65 12.83
N GLN A 13 -7.14 -19.80 13.00
CA GLN A 13 -6.27 -18.79 13.54
C GLN A 13 -6.47 -17.52 12.70
N GLN A 14 -7.17 -16.54 13.29
CA GLN A 14 -7.02 -15.15 12.90
C GLN A 14 -5.57 -14.80 13.24
N GLN A 15 -4.66 -15.07 12.30
CA GLN A 15 -3.37 -14.43 12.29
C GLN A 15 -3.65 -12.96 12.00
N ALA A 16 -3.81 -12.19 13.08
CA ALA A 16 -3.57 -10.76 13.04
C ALA A 16 -2.20 -10.61 12.39
N ARG A 17 -2.19 -10.17 11.12
CA ARG A 17 -0.95 -9.81 10.43
C ARG A 17 -0.32 -8.75 11.31
N VAL A 18 0.77 -9.15 11.96
CA VAL A 18 1.68 -8.26 12.68
C VAL A 18 1.86 -7.05 11.77
N GLY A 19 1.32 -5.91 12.18
CA GLY A 19 1.41 -4.67 11.43
C GLY A 19 2.89 -4.33 11.29
N ARG A 20 3.49 -4.73 10.17
CA ARG A 20 4.75 -4.12 9.74
C ARG A 20 4.48 -2.62 9.69
N PRO A 21 5.39 -1.78 10.20
CA PRO A 21 5.31 -0.36 9.90
C PRO A 21 5.20 -0.24 8.38
N LEU A 22 4.05 0.24 7.90
CA LEU A 22 3.91 0.51 6.49
C LEU A 22 4.99 1.54 6.15
N PRO A 23 5.78 1.33 5.09
CA PRO A 23 6.69 2.36 4.65
C PRO A 23 5.88 3.65 4.44
N SER A 24 6.39 4.80 4.88
CA SER A 24 5.68 6.09 4.75
C SER A 24 5.28 6.36 3.29
N HIS A 25 6.03 5.78 2.35
CA HIS A 25 5.73 5.75 0.93
C HIS A 25 5.74 4.32 0.40
N GLN A 26 4.56 3.77 0.11
CA GLN A 26 4.35 2.53 -0.60
C GLN A 26 3.54 2.82 -1.86
N VAL A 27 4.15 2.64 -3.05
CA VAL A 27 3.43 2.76 -4.32
C VAL A 27 2.76 1.44 -4.67
N THR A 28 1.46 1.50 -4.94
CA THR A 28 0.67 0.42 -5.50
C THR A 28 0.30 0.79 -6.94
N SER A 29 0.40 -0.18 -7.85
CA SER A 29 0.04 0.01 -9.26
C SER A 29 -1.11 -0.93 -9.63
N GLY A 30 -2.04 -0.39 -10.40
CA GLY A 30 -3.17 -1.11 -10.97
C GLY A 30 -3.32 -0.75 -12.44
N PHE A 31 -3.99 -1.63 -13.20
CA PHE A 31 -4.38 -1.34 -14.58
C PHE A 31 -5.89 -1.48 -14.71
N SER A 32 -6.54 -0.39 -15.14
CA SER A 32 -7.97 -0.35 -15.38
C SER A 32 -8.26 -0.77 -16.82
N TYR A 33 -8.74 -2.01 -17.00
CA TYR A 33 -9.12 -2.54 -18.32
C TYR A 33 -10.33 -1.80 -18.94
N ALA A 34 -11.17 -1.16 -18.12
CA ALA A 34 -12.32 -0.40 -18.62
C ALA A 34 -11.90 0.95 -19.24
N GLN A 35 -10.81 1.53 -18.74
CA GLN A 35 -10.33 2.85 -19.17
C GLN A 35 -9.04 2.78 -19.99
N CYS A 36 -8.41 1.60 -20.05
CA CYS A 36 -7.09 1.36 -20.64
C CYS A 36 -6.02 2.29 -20.05
N ARG A 37 -5.97 2.40 -18.71
CA ARG A 37 -5.04 3.28 -17.99
C ARG A 37 -4.37 2.60 -16.81
N PHE A 38 -3.14 3.01 -16.54
CA PHE A 38 -2.39 2.68 -15.34
C PHE A 38 -2.74 3.68 -14.25
N THR A 39 -3.09 3.15 -13.08
CA THR A 39 -3.35 3.92 -11.87
C THR A 39 -2.26 3.62 -10.86
N LEU A 40 -1.57 4.64 -10.39
CA LEU A 40 -0.55 4.53 -9.34
C LEU A 40 -1.03 5.30 -8.12
N ASP A 41 -0.99 4.65 -6.97
CA ASP A 41 -1.43 5.22 -5.70
C ASP A 41 -0.35 5.00 -4.65
N CYS A 42 0.06 6.06 -3.98
CA CYS A 42 1.04 6.01 -2.91
C CYS A 42 0.37 6.21 -1.55
N SER A 43 0.85 5.51 -0.53
CA SER A 43 0.40 5.67 0.87
C SER A 43 0.47 7.10 1.42
N CYS A 44 1.24 7.99 0.78
CA CYS A 44 1.29 9.42 1.12
C CYS A 44 0.12 10.25 0.55
N GLY A 45 -0.79 9.63 -0.22
CA GLY A 45 -1.93 10.28 -0.86
C GLY A 45 -1.65 10.80 -2.28
N ALA A 46 -0.46 10.55 -2.83
CA ALA A 46 -0.14 10.90 -4.21
C ALA A 46 -0.77 9.89 -5.18
N HIS A 47 -1.40 10.40 -6.24
CA HIS A 47 -2.09 9.61 -7.25
C HIS A 47 -1.66 10.02 -8.66
N ALA A 48 -1.45 9.05 -9.53
CA ALA A 48 -1.21 9.27 -10.95
C ALA A 48 -2.05 8.33 -11.82
N ASP A 49 -2.56 8.85 -12.92
CA ASP A 49 -3.33 8.14 -13.93
C ASP A 49 -2.75 8.46 -15.31
N THR A 50 -2.31 7.44 -16.04
CA THR A 50 -1.74 7.60 -17.39
C THR A 50 -2.09 6.41 -18.29
N PRO A 51 -2.36 6.64 -19.59
CA PRO A 51 -2.50 5.57 -20.57
C PRO A 51 -1.15 4.95 -20.99
N TYR A 52 -0.01 5.54 -20.64
CA TYR A 52 1.30 5.13 -21.10
C TYR A 52 2.10 4.44 -19.99
N ILE A 53 2.63 3.25 -20.29
CA ILE A 53 3.38 2.45 -19.31
C ILE A 53 4.70 3.11 -18.91
N ASP A 54 5.36 3.79 -19.84
CA ASP A 54 6.64 4.45 -19.58
C ASP A 54 6.47 5.60 -18.58
N GLU A 55 5.43 6.41 -18.74
CA GLU A 55 5.08 7.49 -17.80
C GLU A 55 4.71 6.94 -16.41
N ALA A 56 4.00 5.82 -16.36
CA ALA A 56 3.66 5.15 -15.10
C ALA A 56 4.92 4.69 -14.35
N LEU A 57 5.88 4.11 -15.09
CA LEU A 57 7.14 3.64 -14.53
C LEU A 57 8.03 4.80 -14.08
N GLU A 58 8.13 5.86 -14.89
CA GLU A 58 8.89 7.07 -14.57
C GLU A 58 8.34 7.74 -13.31
N TRP A 59 7.01 7.88 -13.22
CA TRP A 59 6.37 8.43 -12.02
C TRP A 59 6.71 7.61 -10.78
N ARG A 60 6.64 6.27 -10.86
CA ARG A 60 6.96 5.40 -9.72
C ARG A 60 8.41 5.59 -9.27
N GLU A 61 9.34 5.55 -10.21
CA GLU A 61 10.77 5.66 -9.90
C GLU A 61 11.09 7.02 -9.28
N MET A 62 10.60 8.10 -9.89
CA MET A 62 10.76 9.45 -9.36
C MET A 62 10.12 9.57 -7.96
N HIS A 63 8.92 9.03 -7.77
CA HIS A 63 8.21 9.11 -6.50
C HIS A 63 8.92 8.34 -5.38
N GLU A 64 9.47 7.15 -5.68
CA GLU A 64 10.28 6.38 -4.73
C GLU A 64 11.58 7.11 -4.35
N GLN A 65 12.20 7.84 -5.28
CA GLN A 65 13.41 8.63 -5.03
C GLN A 65 13.14 9.91 -4.23
N LEU A 66 12.02 10.59 -4.48
CA LEU A 66 11.64 11.85 -3.82
C LEU A 66 10.88 11.65 -2.50
N ALA A 67 10.27 10.48 -2.29
CA ALA A 67 9.59 10.09 -1.07
C ALA A 67 10.39 10.35 0.21
N PRO A 68 11.64 9.85 0.37
CA PRO A 68 12.40 10.05 1.61
C PRO A 68 12.81 11.52 1.85
N LEU A 69 12.93 12.32 0.79
CA LEU A 69 13.20 13.75 0.91
C LEU A 69 11.96 14.52 1.38
N SER A 70 10.79 14.12 0.89
CA SER A 70 9.51 14.71 1.29
C SER A 70 9.19 14.42 2.76
N ASP A 71 9.47 13.20 3.23
CA ASP A 71 9.34 12.78 4.64
C ASP A 71 10.24 13.62 5.57
N GLN A 72 11.49 13.86 5.17
CA GLN A 72 12.45 14.68 5.94
C GLN A 72 12.03 16.15 6.03
N LEU A 73 11.50 16.73 4.95
CA LEU A 73 11.05 18.12 4.93
C LEU A 73 9.78 18.33 5.78
N GLY A 74 8.86 17.36 5.79
CA GLY A 74 7.66 17.40 6.66
C GLY A 74 7.99 17.32 8.16
N ASN A 75 9.08 16.63 8.52
CA ASN A 75 9.49 16.47 9.92
C ASN A 75 10.36 17.62 10.45
N SER A 76 10.99 18.40 9.57
CA SER A 76 11.81 19.56 9.97
C SER A 76 11.01 20.80 10.43
N ASP A 77 9.69 20.83 10.20
CA ASP A 77 8.82 21.93 10.66
C ASP A 77 8.41 21.79 12.15
N GLN A 78 8.59 20.62 12.77
CA GLN A 78 8.16 20.36 14.16
C GLN A 78 9.24 20.60 15.24
N LEU A 79 10.44 21.06 14.89
CA LEU A 79 11.52 21.36 15.86
C LEU A 79 11.75 22.87 16.09
N GLY A 80 10.85 23.71 15.62
CA GLY A 80 10.90 25.17 15.76
C GLY A 80 9.69 25.75 16.48
N SER A 81 9.45 25.39 17.74
CA SER A 81 8.60 26.15 18.68
C SER A 81 8.97 25.84 20.12
#